data_AF-A0A2E9J3G7-F1
#
_entry.id   AF-A0A2E9J3G7-F1
#
_cell.length_a   1.000
_cell.length_b   1.000
_cell.length_c   1.000
_cell.angle_alpha   90.00
_cell.angle_beta   90.00
_cell.angle_gamma   90.00
#
_symmetry.space_group_name_H-M   'P 1'
#
loop_
_entity.id
_entity.type
_entity.pdbx_description
1 polymer ?
#
loop_
_entity_poly.entity_id
_entity_poly.type
_entity_poly.pdbx_seq_one_letter_code
_entity_poly.pdbx_strand_id
1 'polypeptide(L)'
;MKKNPLIPLFASLAIMAIGSIENAQAQQRSEARMVQMLKRFPEADTNGDGKLSPKEFQAATQMAQAAAARAIPKFDPGWEEDEFPPHAVSLKSPEEIMALYKSGKPGRTYAEAADAMSFHKPADGILRIVGTGHSFTAPGYRTLPAITRAAGFEQPLSLHNGGGRTGSVSYKWEEENGIFEFDGKPLPKLLAAISNAEWEAMIWGPYTADRPKFYTSWIDFCEKYNPGMKYFVIDSWPTLNQAQMVFGLKGNPESESFFTDEVFDRINEVADKGFADLIKEVRETSEEVYVLATRAAMTEAAKRFNRGELPGVQGLYKVIGGKENSIWADQRGHLGPGFARLEGYVFYATLYGKSPELISTPIKFKKPSSFQSDELDGVFREIAWKAVAEHPFSGVTDKNGNGIGDHLE
;
A
#
# COMPACT_ATOMS: atom_id res chain seq x y z
N MET A 1 -37.99 -55.75 25.36
CA MET A 1 -36.58 -55.31 25.48
C MET A 1 -36.54 -53.79 25.43
N LYS A 2 -36.37 -53.12 26.58
CA LYS A 2 -36.10 -51.67 26.66
C LYS A 2 -34.68 -51.51 27.20
N LYS A 3 -33.79 -50.86 26.45
CA LYS A 3 -32.45 -50.46 26.89
C LYS A 3 -32.41 -48.94 26.99
N ASN A 4 -32.20 -48.42 28.20
CA ASN A 4 -31.67 -47.07 28.40
C ASN A 4 -30.14 -47.15 28.37
N PRO A 5 -29.44 -46.16 27.80
CA PRO A 5 -28.07 -45.87 28.19
C PRO A 5 -28.02 -44.62 29.07
N LEU A 6 -27.27 -44.74 30.17
CA LEU A 6 -26.77 -43.64 30.99
C LEU A 6 -25.86 -42.73 30.15
N ILE A 7 -26.02 -41.41 30.31
CA ILE A 7 -25.04 -40.40 29.88
C ILE A 7 -24.03 -40.22 31.03
N PRO A 8 -22.71 -40.37 30.83
CA PRO A 8 -21.74 -40.04 31.86
C PRO A 8 -21.37 -38.55 31.78
N LEU A 9 -21.52 -37.91 32.94
CA LEU A 9 -21.17 -36.54 33.28
C LEU A 9 -19.64 -36.38 33.36
N PHE A 10 -18.92 -36.42 32.23
CA PHE A 10 -17.45 -36.26 32.22
C PHE A 10 -16.91 -35.25 31.18
N ALA A 11 -17.76 -34.60 30.39
CA ALA A 11 -17.31 -33.67 29.34
C ALA A 11 -17.07 -32.22 29.82
N SER A 12 -17.50 -31.85 31.04
CA SER A 12 -17.53 -30.43 31.46
C SER A 12 -16.25 -29.93 32.16
N LEU A 13 -15.34 -30.82 32.60
CA LEU A 13 -14.09 -30.44 33.26
C LEU A 13 -12.90 -30.28 32.31
N ALA A 14 -12.93 -30.95 31.14
CA ALA A 14 -11.85 -30.86 30.16
C ALA A 14 -11.85 -29.54 29.37
N ILE A 15 -13.02 -28.90 29.19
CA ILE A 15 -13.16 -27.65 28.42
C ILE A 15 -12.65 -26.43 29.21
N MET A 16 -12.75 -26.43 30.55
CA MET A 16 -12.22 -25.34 31.39
C MET A 16 -10.68 -25.36 31.53
N ALA A 17 -10.05 -26.54 31.43
CA ALA A 17 -8.60 -26.68 31.52
C ALA A 17 -7.87 -26.26 30.22
N ILE A 18 -8.48 -26.44 29.05
CA ILE A 18 -7.88 -26.05 27.76
C ILE A 18 -7.88 -24.52 27.60
N GLY A 19 -8.97 -23.84 27.94
CA GLY A 19 -9.06 -22.37 27.87
C GLY A 19 -8.15 -21.63 28.85
N SER A 20 -7.80 -22.24 29.98
CA SER A 20 -6.87 -21.65 30.97
C SER A 20 -5.39 -21.81 30.56
N ILE A 21 -5.04 -22.88 29.83
CA ILE A 21 -3.69 -23.09 29.29
C ILE A 21 -3.42 -22.16 28.09
N GLU A 22 -4.41 -21.96 27.21
CA GLU A 22 -4.29 -21.02 26.08
C GLU A 22 -4.14 -19.56 26.55
N ASN A 23 -4.91 -19.14 27.56
CA ASN A 23 -4.78 -17.82 28.16
C ASN A 23 -3.43 -17.62 28.87
N ALA A 24 -2.93 -18.62 29.60
CA ALA A 24 -1.61 -18.54 30.24
C ALA A 24 -0.46 -18.44 29.23
N GLN A 25 -0.53 -19.18 28.12
CA GLN A 25 0.47 -19.08 27.04
C GLN A 25 0.40 -17.74 26.30
N ALA A 26 -0.80 -17.20 26.06
CA ALA A 26 -0.97 -15.89 25.45
C ALA A 26 -0.41 -14.77 26.36
N GLN A 27 -0.66 -14.87 27.67
CA GLN A 27 -0.16 -13.92 28.66
C GLN A 27 1.36 -14.00 28.82
N GLN A 28 1.94 -15.20 28.85
CA GLN A 28 3.39 -15.39 28.90
C GLN A 28 4.10 -14.87 27.64
N ARG A 29 3.50 -15.04 26.45
CA ARG A 29 4.00 -14.43 25.20
C ARG A 29 3.91 -12.91 25.22
N SER A 30 2.87 -12.35 25.83
CA SER A 30 2.72 -10.90 26.02
C SER A 30 3.80 -10.36 26.95
N GLU A 31 4.04 -10.99 28.10
CA GLU A 31 5.05 -10.57 29.07
C GLU A 31 6.48 -10.67 28.51
N ALA A 32 6.81 -11.75 27.80
CA ALA A 32 8.11 -11.89 27.14
C ALA A 32 8.36 -10.76 26.11
N ARG A 33 7.31 -10.38 25.38
CA ARG A 33 7.37 -9.27 24.42
C ARG A 33 7.56 -7.92 25.11
N MET A 34 6.91 -7.71 26.26
CA MET A 34 7.06 -6.49 27.07
C MET A 34 8.48 -6.38 27.64
N VAL A 35 9.05 -7.46 28.17
CA VAL A 35 10.44 -7.49 28.67
C VAL A 35 11.44 -7.21 27.54
N GLN A 36 11.25 -7.83 26.37
CA GLN A 36 12.12 -7.58 25.21
C GLN A 36 12.02 -6.12 24.74
N MET A 37 10.82 -5.52 24.81
CA MET A 37 10.61 -4.13 24.46
C MET A 37 11.28 -3.18 25.46
N LEU A 38 11.15 -3.44 26.77
CA LEU A 38 11.80 -2.66 27.82
C LEU A 38 13.33 -2.67 27.69
N LYS A 39 13.91 -3.83 27.34
CA LYS A 39 15.34 -3.93 27.07
C LYS A 39 15.80 -3.06 25.90
N ARG A 40 14.92 -2.86 24.91
CA ARG A 40 15.23 -2.10 23.69
C ARG A 40 14.93 -0.61 23.84
N PHE A 41 13.96 -0.25 24.68
CA PHE A 41 13.56 1.12 24.99
C PHE A 41 13.40 1.30 26.51
N PRO A 42 14.51 1.34 27.27
CA PRO A 42 14.47 1.53 28.73
C PRO A 42 13.73 2.79 29.15
N GLU A 43 13.79 3.84 28.33
CA GLU A 43 13.11 5.13 28.54
C GLU A 43 11.58 5.06 28.50
N ALA A 44 11.00 3.94 28.05
CA ALA A 44 9.55 3.76 28.04
C ALA A 44 8.97 3.36 29.41
N ASP A 45 9.80 2.90 30.35
CA ASP A 45 9.44 2.71 31.76
C ASP A 45 9.46 4.06 32.48
N THR A 46 8.37 4.79 32.34
CA THR A 46 8.25 6.16 32.84
C THR A 46 8.04 6.23 34.34
N ASN A 47 7.48 5.16 34.93
CA ASN A 47 7.25 5.07 36.37
C ASN A 47 8.42 4.43 37.14
N GLY A 48 9.40 3.85 36.42
CA GLY A 48 10.62 3.27 36.98
C GLY A 48 10.40 1.97 37.76
N ASP A 49 9.30 1.26 37.51
CA ASP A 49 8.96 0.03 38.25
C ASP A 49 9.65 -1.23 37.69
N GLY A 50 10.43 -1.08 36.61
CA GLY A 50 11.17 -2.14 35.96
C GLY A 50 10.31 -3.03 35.05
N LYS A 51 9.06 -2.63 34.77
CA LYS A 51 8.11 -3.29 33.87
C LYS A 51 7.40 -2.24 33.01
N LEU A 52 6.90 -2.66 31.85
CA LEU A 52 6.03 -1.80 31.05
C LEU A 52 4.58 -2.04 31.45
N SER A 53 3.85 -1.00 31.84
CA SER A 53 2.39 -1.03 31.84
C SER A 53 1.83 -1.14 30.42
N PRO A 54 0.53 -1.46 30.21
CA PRO A 54 -0.06 -1.49 28.87
C PRO A 54 0.11 -0.17 28.08
N LYS A 55 0.03 0.98 28.76
CA LYS A 55 0.25 2.30 28.14
C LYS A 55 1.71 2.51 27.75
N GLU A 56 2.64 2.15 28.62
CA GLU A 56 4.08 2.25 28.33
C GLU A 56 4.51 1.27 27.25
N PHE A 57 3.94 0.06 27.20
CA PHE A 57 4.17 -0.89 26.13
C PHE A 57 3.62 -0.40 24.78
N GLN A 58 2.46 0.27 24.79
CA GLN A 58 1.92 0.91 23.59
C GLN A 58 2.85 2.03 23.11
N ALA A 59 3.31 2.90 24.02
CA ALA A 59 4.27 3.96 23.71
C ALA A 59 5.60 3.39 23.19
N ALA A 60 6.16 2.37 23.85
CA ALA A 60 7.38 1.69 23.42
C ALA A 60 7.21 1.01 22.05
N THR A 61 6.03 0.44 21.78
CA THR A 61 5.70 -0.12 20.47
C THR A 61 5.63 0.97 19.40
N GLN A 62 5.07 2.15 19.71
CA GLN A 62 5.07 3.30 18.80
C GLN A 62 6.51 3.80 18.54
N MET A 63 7.34 3.90 19.58
CA MET A 63 8.77 4.24 19.45
C MET A 63 9.51 3.23 18.58
N ALA A 64 9.29 1.92 18.79
CA ALA A 64 9.88 0.87 17.98
C ALA A 64 9.46 0.94 16.51
N GLN A 65 8.19 1.24 16.25
CA GLN A 65 7.67 1.43 14.89
C GLN A 65 8.27 2.68 14.23
N ALA A 66 8.37 3.79 14.96
CA ALA A 66 9.02 5.01 14.48
C ALA A 66 10.51 4.77 14.20
N ALA A 67 11.23 4.07 15.09
CA ALA A 67 12.63 3.71 14.89
C ALA A 67 12.83 2.78 13.69
N ALA A 68 11.96 1.78 13.51
CA ALA A 68 12.01 0.88 12.35
C ALA A 68 11.74 1.62 11.03
N ALA A 69 10.82 2.59 11.03
CA ALA A 69 10.54 3.42 9.85
C ALA A 69 11.69 4.39 9.51
N ARG A 70 12.51 4.78 10.50
CA ARG A 70 13.69 5.63 10.32
C ARG A 70 14.95 4.84 9.93
N ALA A 71 14.95 3.52 10.06
CA ALA A 71 16.10 2.70 9.71
C ALA A 71 16.24 2.66 8.18
N ILE A 72 17.40 3.08 7.67
CA ILE A 72 17.75 2.96 6.25
C ILE A 72 17.87 1.46 5.94
N PRO A 73 17.06 0.91 5.02
CA PRO A 73 17.20 -0.47 4.61
C PRO A 73 18.59 -0.72 4.02
N LYS A 74 19.21 -1.84 4.40
CA LYS A 74 20.40 -2.34 3.71
C LYS A 74 19.93 -3.25 2.58
N PHE A 75 20.37 -2.94 1.36
CA PHE A 75 20.13 -3.77 0.19
C PHE A 75 21.33 -4.69 -0.05
N ASP A 76 21.08 -5.83 -0.71
CA ASP A 76 22.14 -6.75 -1.09
C ASP A 76 23.12 -6.05 -2.06
N PRO A 77 24.46 -6.19 -1.87
CA PRO A 77 25.45 -5.61 -2.78
C PRO A 77 25.29 -6.05 -4.24
N GLY A 78 24.64 -7.19 -4.51
CA GLY A 78 24.35 -7.63 -5.87
C GLY A 78 23.47 -6.66 -6.67
N TRP A 79 22.80 -5.70 -6.03
CA TRP A 79 22.16 -4.58 -6.73
C TRP A 79 23.17 -3.60 -7.37
N GLU A 80 24.44 -3.59 -6.97
CA GLU A 80 25.48 -2.74 -7.56
C GLU A 80 26.18 -3.41 -8.74
N GLU A 81 25.98 -4.72 -8.95
CA GLU A 81 26.60 -5.48 -10.04
C GLU A 81 25.89 -5.23 -11.38
N ASP A 82 26.62 -5.29 -12.48
CA ASP A 82 26.05 -5.08 -13.83
C ASP A 82 25.03 -6.16 -14.21
N GLU A 83 25.23 -7.39 -13.72
CA GLU A 83 24.38 -8.54 -14.00
C GLU A 83 23.86 -9.18 -12.72
N PHE A 84 22.59 -9.62 -12.74
CA PHE A 84 22.04 -10.47 -11.68
C PHE A 84 22.61 -11.89 -11.75
N PRO A 85 22.54 -12.68 -10.65
CA PRO A 85 22.99 -14.06 -10.65
C PRO A 85 22.46 -14.87 -11.85
N PRO A 86 23.25 -15.76 -12.49
CA PRO A 86 22.83 -16.47 -13.71
C PRO A 86 21.57 -17.33 -13.57
N HIS A 87 21.18 -17.66 -12.33
CA HIS A 87 19.97 -18.43 -12.05
C HIS A 87 18.71 -17.56 -11.88
N ALA A 88 18.83 -16.23 -11.91
CA ALA A 88 17.71 -15.29 -11.79
C ALA A 88 16.62 -15.61 -12.82
N VAL A 89 15.38 -15.65 -12.37
CA VAL A 89 14.25 -16.09 -13.21
C VAL A 89 14.00 -15.16 -14.40
N SER A 90 14.25 -13.85 -14.26
CA SER A 90 14.13 -12.87 -15.36
C SER A 90 15.02 -13.16 -16.57
N LEU A 91 16.10 -13.94 -16.40
CA LEU A 91 17.01 -14.34 -17.47
C LEU A 91 16.54 -15.58 -18.25
N LYS A 92 15.45 -16.23 -17.82
CA LYS A 92 14.92 -17.46 -18.42
C LYS A 92 13.93 -17.18 -19.56
N SER A 93 13.63 -18.21 -20.35
CA SER A 93 12.57 -18.15 -21.36
C SER A 93 11.17 -18.09 -20.73
N PRO A 94 10.16 -17.49 -21.40
CA PRO A 94 8.79 -17.46 -20.90
C PRO A 94 8.24 -18.82 -20.47
N GLU A 95 8.56 -19.89 -21.21
CA GLU A 95 8.13 -21.25 -20.94
C GLU A 95 8.74 -21.78 -19.63
N GLU A 96 10.03 -21.53 -19.41
CA GLU A 96 10.72 -21.90 -18.16
C GLU A 96 10.18 -21.11 -16.96
N ILE A 97 9.95 -19.81 -17.12
CA ILE A 97 9.36 -18.96 -16.07
C ILE A 97 7.97 -19.49 -15.68
N MET A 98 7.14 -19.78 -16.68
CA MET A 98 5.80 -20.35 -16.47
C MET A 98 5.86 -21.74 -15.82
N ALA A 99 6.82 -22.58 -16.23
CA ALA A 99 7.02 -23.90 -15.62
C ALA A 99 7.43 -23.78 -14.15
N LEU A 100 8.34 -22.85 -13.81
CA LEU A 100 8.73 -22.56 -12.44
C LEU A 100 7.54 -22.09 -11.59
N TYR A 101 6.75 -21.15 -12.10
CA TYR A 101 5.53 -20.68 -11.43
C TYR A 101 4.56 -21.83 -11.14
N LYS A 102 4.28 -22.69 -12.14
CA LYS A 102 3.39 -23.86 -12.01
C LYS A 102 3.93 -24.95 -11.09
N SER A 103 5.26 -25.08 -11.00
CA SER A 103 5.94 -26.11 -10.19
C SER A 103 5.99 -25.81 -8.68
N GLY A 104 5.42 -24.68 -8.24
CA GLY A 104 5.51 -24.16 -6.89
C GLY A 104 5.39 -25.20 -5.77
N LYS A 105 6.14 -24.98 -4.67
CA LYS A 105 6.31 -25.92 -3.55
C LYS A 105 4.98 -26.55 -3.06
N PRO A 106 4.98 -27.84 -2.66
CA PRO A 106 3.81 -28.49 -2.05
C PRO A 106 3.26 -27.67 -0.87
N GLY A 107 1.96 -27.37 -0.91
CA GLY A 107 1.26 -26.59 0.13
C GLY A 107 1.06 -25.10 -0.17
N ARG A 108 1.55 -24.59 -1.30
CA ARG A 108 1.10 -23.30 -1.86
C ARG A 108 0.42 -23.57 -3.21
N THR A 109 -0.90 -23.61 -3.23
CA THR A 109 -1.69 -23.65 -4.48
C THR A 109 -1.71 -22.24 -5.08
N TYR A 110 -0.75 -21.93 -5.95
CA TYR A 110 -0.67 -20.65 -6.67
C TYR A 110 -1.55 -20.61 -7.93
N ALA A 111 -2.60 -21.44 -7.95
CA ALA A 111 -3.57 -21.52 -9.01
C ALA A 111 -4.96 -21.60 -8.39
N GLU A 112 -5.27 -20.68 -7.47
CA GLU A 112 -6.68 -20.37 -7.25
C GLU A 112 -7.15 -19.45 -8.38
N ALA A 113 -8.44 -19.49 -8.70
CA ALA A 113 -9.09 -18.70 -9.74
C ALA A 113 -8.92 -17.16 -9.60
N ALA A 114 -8.26 -16.69 -8.53
CA ALA A 114 -7.91 -15.29 -8.28
C ALA A 114 -6.51 -14.88 -8.79
N ASP A 115 -5.65 -15.83 -9.19
CA ASP A 115 -4.35 -15.55 -9.83
C ASP A 115 -4.52 -15.46 -11.35
N ALA A 116 -5.22 -14.42 -11.81
CA ALA A 116 -5.36 -14.17 -13.24
C ALA A 116 -3.98 -13.88 -13.85
N MET A 117 -3.50 -14.79 -14.69
CA MET A 117 -2.22 -14.68 -15.40
C MET A 117 -2.36 -14.03 -16.78
N SER A 118 -3.59 -13.84 -17.23
CA SER A 118 -3.93 -13.17 -18.48
C SER A 118 -5.39 -12.73 -18.44
N PHE A 119 -5.73 -11.80 -19.33
CA PHE A 119 -7.10 -11.38 -19.58
C PHE A 119 -7.30 -11.26 -21.09
N HIS A 120 -8.53 -11.49 -21.55
CA HIS A 120 -8.90 -11.14 -22.92
C HIS A 120 -8.66 -9.64 -23.14
N LYS A 121 -8.28 -9.27 -24.37
CA LYS A 121 -8.13 -7.86 -24.74
C LYS A 121 -9.42 -7.11 -24.38
N PRO A 122 -9.36 -6.12 -23.48
CA PRO A 122 -10.54 -5.36 -23.09
C PRO A 122 -10.92 -4.34 -24.18
N ALA A 123 -12.00 -3.59 -23.97
CA ALA A 123 -12.35 -2.49 -24.87
C ALA A 123 -11.24 -1.42 -24.90
N ASP A 124 -11.15 -0.68 -26.01
CA ASP A 124 -10.11 0.33 -26.21
C ASP A 124 -10.03 1.32 -25.04
N GLY A 125 -8.81 1.61 -24.59
CA GLY A 125 -8.53 2.48 -23.45
C GLY A 125 -8.59 1.81 -22.07
N ILE A 126 -9.02 0.55 -21.96
CA ILE A 126 -8.96 -0.20 -20.69
C ILE A 126 -7.61 -0.91 -20.57
N LEU A 127 -6.89 -0.65 -19.49
CA LEU A 127 -5.57 -1.24 -19.23
C LEU A 127 -5.68 -2.59 -18.52
N ARG A 128 -4.97 -3.62 -18.99
CA ARG A 128 -4.60 -4.78 -18.17
C ARG A 128 -3.39 -4.40 -17.32
N ILE A 129 -3.53 -4.53 -16.01
CA ILE A 129 -2.56 -4.00 -15.06
C ILE A 129 -1.92 -5.12 -14.25
N VAL A 130 -0.58 -5.21 -14.30
CA VAL A 130 0.20 -5.92 -13.27
C VAL A 130 0.57 -4.95 -12.15
N GLY A 131 0.82 -5.44 -10.94
CA GLY A 131 1.28 -4.53 -9.91
C GLY A 131 1.88 -5.18 -8.69
N THR A 132 2.79 -4.45 -8.06
CA THR A 132 3.28 -4.72 -6.72
C THR A 132 2.75 -3.66 -5.77
N GLY A 133 2.96 -3.87 -4.48
CA GLY A 133 2.62 -2.87 -3.49
C GLY A 133 2.45 -3.45 -2.10
N HIS A 134 2.28 -2.52 -1.17
CA HIS A 134 2.14 -2.82 0.24
C HIS A 134 0.86 -2.20 0.80
N SER A 135 0.78 -2.08 2.12
CA SER A 135 -0.41 -1.60 2.82
C SER A 135 -0.83 -0.17 2.48
N PHE A 136 0.03 0.63 1.83
CA PHE A 136 -0.29 1.97 1.39
C PHE A 136 -0.86 1.97 -0.04
N THR A 137 -0.50 1.01 -0.89
CA THR A 137 -1.09 0.83 -2.24
C THR A 137 -2.38 -0.01 -2.22
N ALA A 138 -2.50 -0.89 -1.22
CA ALA A 138 -3.60 -1.82 -1.10
C ALA A 138 -5.00 -1.18 -1.07
N PRO A 139 -5.24 0.00 -0.47
CA PRO A 139 -6.58 0.59 -0.48
C PRO A 139 -7.02 0.99 -1.90
N GLY A 140 -6.16 1.61 -2.71
CA GLY A 140 -6.39 1.91 -4.12
C GLY A 140 -6.74 0.66 -4.95
N TYR A 141 -5.94 -0.41 -4.84
CA TYR A 141 -6.25 -1.68 -5.51
C TYR A 141 -7.60 -2.29 -5.10
N ARG A 142 -8.03 -2.10 -3.85
CA ARG A 142 -9.30 -2.65 -3.35
C ARG A 142 -10.52 -1.87 -3.81
N THR A 143 -10.38 -0.57 -4.07
CA THR A 143 -11.49 0.32 -4.44
C THR A 143 -11.62 0.52 -5.94
N LEU A 144 -10.50 0.47 -6.69
CA LEU A 144 -10.49 0.65 -8.15
C LEU A 144 -11.48 -0.26 -8.90
N PRO A 145 -11.64 -1.56 -8.60
CA PRO A 145 -12.63 -2.41 -9.29
C PRO A 145 -14.09 -2.00 -9.08
N ALA A 146 -14.42 -1.37 -7.94
CA ALA A 146 -15.78 -0.87 -7.71
C ALA A 146 -16.03 0.43 -8.50
N ILE A 147 -15.02 1.30 -8.54
CA ILE A 147 -15.06 2.58 -9.24
C ILE A 147 -15.18 2.37 -10.75
N THR A 148 -14.31 1.53 -11.31
CA THR A 148 -14.32 1.18 -12.75
C THR A 148 -15.62 0.53 -13.19
N ARG A 149 -16.20 -0.38 -12.37
CA ARG A 149 -17.51 -0.98 -12.67
C ARG A 149 -18.62 0.06 -12.77
N ALA A 150 -18.60 1.07 -11.89
CA ALA A 150 -19.54 2.18 -11.97
C ALA A 150 -19.28 3.10 -13.18
N ALA A 151 -18.01 3.22 -13.60
CA ALA A 151 -17.61 3.87 -14.84
C ALA A 151 -17.90 3.02 -16.11
N GLY A 152 -18.41 1.79 -15.95
CA GLY A 152 -18.91 0.96 -17.05
C GLY A 152 -18.01 -0.20 -17.49
N PHE A 153 -16.94 -0.53 -16.75
CA PHE A 153 -16.05 -1.64 -17.12
C PHE A 153 -15.43 -2.38 -15.92
N GLU A 154 -14.97 -3.62 -16.14
CA GLU A 154 -14.21 -4.37 -15.13
C GLU A 154 -12.72 -4.11 -15.30
N GLN A 155 -12.04 -3.77 -14.21
CA GLN A 155 -10.58 -3.60 -14.20
C GLN A 155 -9.86 -4.96 -14.20
N PRO A 156 -9.05 -5.29 -15.23
CA PRO A 156 -8.17 -6.45 -15.20
C PRO A 156 -6.92 -6.17 -14.36
N LEU A 157 -6.72 -6.92 -13.27
CA LEU A 157 -5.59 -6.78 -12.34
C LEU A 157 -4.91 -8.13 -12.07
N SER A 158 -3.57 -8.16 -12.11
CA SER A 158 -2.77 -9.23 -11.51
C SER A 158 -1.74 -8.66 -10.55
N LEU A 159 -1.91 -8.96 -9.26
CA LEU A 159 -1.16 -8.29 -8.21
C LEU A 159 -0.27 -9.26 -7.43
N HIS A 160 0.96 -8.85 -7.13
CA HIS A 160 1.83 -9.52 -6.18
C HIS A 160 2.18 -8.56 -5.04
N ASN A 161 1.32 -8.56 -4.01
CA ASN A 161 1.39 -7.62 -2.90
C ASN A 161 2.02 -8.25 -1.65
N GLY A 162 2.52 -7.40 -0.76
CA GLY A 162 3.05 -7.76 0.55
C GLY A 162 2.65 -6.75 1.64
N GLY A 163 3.18 -6.90 2.84
CA GLY A 163 2.98 -5.96 3.94
C GLY A 163 4.30 -5.25 4.28
N GLY A 164 4.29 -3.91 4.35
CA GLY A 164 5.52 -3.13 4.55
C GLY A 164 6.56 -3.42 3.45
N ARG A 165 7.83 -3.63 3.85
CA ARG A 165 8.95 -3.94 2.93
C ARG A 165 8.63 -5.09 1.97
N THR A 166 7.83 -6.08 2.38
CA THR A 166 7.60 -7.28 1.55
C THR A 166 6.75 -7.01 0.30
N GLY A 167 6.20 -5.81 0.16
CA GLY A 167 5.51 -5.34 -1.04
C GLY A 167 6.28 -4.31 -1.85
N SER A 168 7.53 -3.99 -1.47
CA SER A 168 8.34 -3.00 -2.18
C SER A 168 8.80 -3.52 -3.55
N VAL A 169 9.19 -2.58 -4.41
CA VAL A 169 9.65 -2.85 -5.77
C VAL A 169 10.85 -3.80 -5.80
N SER A 170 11.87 -3.50 -4.99
CA SER A 170 13.08 -4.34 -4.85
C SER A 170 12.77 -5.71 -4.25
N TYR A 171 12.01 -5.77 -3.16
CA TYR A 171 11.68 -7.03 -2.49
C TYR A 171 10.96 -7.98 -3.45
N LYS A 172 9.97 -7.46 -4.20
CA LYS A 172 9.25 -8.28 -5.18
C LYS A 172 10.12 -8.68 -6.35
N TRP A 173 11.04 -7.84 -6.80
CA TRP A 173 12.02 -8.25 -7.81
C TRP A 173 12.88 -9.43 -7.33
N GLU A 174 13.42 -9.33 -6.11
CA GLU A 174 14.25 -10.39 -5.52
C GLU A 174 13.47 -11.69 -5.32
N GLU A 175 12.24 -11.60 -4.82
CA GLU A 175 11.34 -12.73 -4.60
C GLU A 175 10.96 -13.42 -5.91
N GLU A 176 10.61 -12.66 -6.94
CA GLU A 176 10.26 -13.17 -8.25
C GLU A 176 11.44 -13.88 -8.92
N ASN A 177 12.64 -13.30 -8.78
CA ASN A 177 13.87 -13.84 -9.36
C ASN A 177 14.48 -14.99 -8.56
N GLY A 178 14.15 -15.12 -7.27
CA GLY A 178 14.78 -16.10 -6.40
C GLY A 178 16.27 -15.83 -6.18
N ILE A 179 16.62 -14.56 -5.97
CA ILE A 179 18.00 -14.07 -5.76
C ILE A 179 18.13 -13.42 -4.38
N PHE A 180 19.37 -13.22 -3.93
CA PHE A 180 19.71 -12.57 -2.65
C PHE A 180 19.02 -13.23 -1.46
N GLU A 181 18.12 -12.54 -0.74
CA GLU A 181 17.42 -13.14 0.40
C GLU A 181 16.50 -14.32 0.00
N PHE A 182 16.22 -14.47 -1.30
CA PHE A 182 15.45 -15.56 -1.90
C PHE A 182 16.28 -16.55 -2.72
N ASP A 183 17.60 -16.56 -2.59
CA ASP A 183 18.51 -17.39 -3.39
C ASP A 183 18.01 -18.85 -3.54
N GLY A 184 17.80 -19.25 -4.80
CA GLY A 184 17.29 -20.57 -5.20
C GLY A 184 15.82 -20.86 -4.84
N LYS A 185 15.04 -19.85 -4.45
CA LYS A 185 13.64 -19.99 -3.99
C LYS A 185 12.72 -18.94 -4.65
N PRO A 186 12.63 -18.89 -5.99
CA PRO A 186 11.81 -17.89 -6.68
C PRO A 186 10.32 -18.09 -6.45
N LEU A 187 9.57 -16.99 -6.57
CA LEU A 187 8.13 -16.94 -6.67
C LEU A 187 7.72 -16.05 -7.86
N PRO A 188 7.86 -16.54 -9.10
CA PRO A 188 7.82 -15.71 -10.30
C PRO A 188 6.39 -15.48 -10.81
N LYS A 189 5.52 -14.88 -9.99
CA LYS A 189 4.13 -14.62 -10.36
C LYS A 189 4.02 -13.59 -11.48
N LEU A 190 4.53 -12.37 -11.26
CA LEU A 190 4.43 -11.30 -12.25
C LEU A 190 5.38 -11.53 -13.42
N LEU A 191 6.57 -12.09 -13.21
CA LEU A 191 7.46 -12.45 -14.31
C LEU A 191 6.77 -13.44 -15.25
N ALA A 192 6.07 -14.45 -14.72
CA ALA A 192 5.30 -15.38 -15.53
C ALA A 192 4.13 -14.72 -16.25
N ALA A 193 3.43 -13.77 -15.61
CA ALA A 193 2.31 -13.06 -16.22
C ALA A 193 2.78 -12.14 -17.37
N ILE A 194 3.80 -11.34 -17.12
CA ILE A 194 4.36 -10.36 -18.07
C ILE A 194 4.95 -11.07 -19.29
N SER A 195 5.66 -12.18 -19.11
CA SER A 195 6.33 -12.87 -20.23
C SER A 195 5.41 -13.76 -21.07
N ASN A 196 4.19 -14.07 -20.61
CA ASN A 196 3.28 -15.02 -21.26
C ASN A 196 1.91 -14.42 -21.66
N ALA A 197 1.68 -13.13 -21.43
CA ALA A 197 0.46 -12.44 -21.80
C ALA A 197 0.72 -10.96 -22.07
N GLU A 198 -0.22 -10.32 -22.75
CA GLU A 198 -0.17 -8.88 -23.00
C GLU A 198 -0.65 -8.08 -21.78
N TRP A 199 0.08 -7.01 -21.45
CA TRP A 199 -0.22 -6.07 -20.38
C TRP A 199 0.05 -4.64 -20.84
N GLU A 200 -0.79 -3.69 -20.43
CA GLU A 200 -0.66 -2.29 -20.81
C GLU A 200 -0.02 -1.43 -19.72
N ALA A 201 -0.03 -1.89 -18.47
CA ALA A 201 0.51 -1.10 -17.38
C ALA A 201 1.03 -1.89 -16.18
N MET A 202 1.98 -1.28 -15.47
CA MET A 202 2.45 -1.74 -14.16
C MET A 202 2.31 -0.64 -13.11
N ILE A 203 1.78 -1.01 -11.94
CA ILE A 203 1.72 -0.13 -10.76
C ILE A 203 2.71 -0.61 -9.70
N TRP A 204 3.43 0.31 -9.08
CA TRP A 204 4.35 0.04 -7.98
C TRP A 204 3.99 0.82 -6.71
N GLY A 205 4.17 0.16 -5.56
CA GLY A 205 4.27 0.80 -4.25
C GLY A 205 5.72 1.06 -3.86
N PRO A 206 6.23 2.31 -3.87
CA PRO A 206 7.59 2.58 -3.47
C PRO A 206 7.77 2.40 -1.97
N TYR A 207 8.98 2.11 -1.55
CA TYR A 207 9.33 1.97 -0.15
C TYR A 207 10.50 2.88 0.25
N THR A 208 10.93 2.77 1.50
CA THR A 208 12.00 3.62 2.03
C THR A 208 13.32 3.33 1.31
N ALA A 209 14.02 4.40 0.89
CA ALA A 209 15.30 4.35 0.20
C ALA A 209 15.29 3.58 -1.14
N ASP A 210 14.17 3.66 -1.88
CA ASP A 210 14.09 3.14 -3.25
C ASP A 210 15.13 3.82 -4.16
N ARG A 211 15.56 3.08 -5.18
CA ARG A 211 16.62 3.45 -6.12
C ARG A 211 16.12 3.26 -7.55
N PRO A 212 16.60 4.04 -8.53
CA PRO A 212 16.17 3.91 -9.93
C PRO A 212 16.27 2.47 -10.45
N LYS A 213 17.39 1.79 -10.18
CA LYS A 213 17.64 0.40 -10.63
C LYS A 213 16.56 -0.60 -10.24
N PHE A 214 15.86 -0.36 -9.12
CA PHE A 214 14.76 -1.22 -8.70
C PHE A 214 13.61 -1.17 -9.70
N TYR A 215 13.31 0.01 -10.24
CA TYR A 215 12.26 0.21 -11.24
C TYR A 215 12.73 -0.15 -12.64
N THR A 216 13.94 0.27 -13.03
CA THR A 216 14.44 0.03 -14.39
C THR A 216 14.57 -1.46 -14.68
N SER A 217 14.93 -2.29 -13.68
CA SER A 217 14.94 -3.75 -13.81
C SER A 217 13.56 -4.31 -14.19
N TRP A 218 12.48 -3.79 -13.59
CA TRP A 218 11.11 -4.15 -13.97
C TRP A 218 10.74 -3.59 -15.34
N ILE A 219 11.10 -2.34 -15.65
CA ILE A 219 10.83 -1.69 -16.94
C ILE A 219 11.46 -2.50 -18.08
N ASP A 220 12.74 -2.82 -17.98
CA ASP A 220 13.48 -3.58 -19.01
C ASP A 220 12.82 -4.94 -19.27
N PHE A 221 12.40 -5.64 -18.21
CA PHE A 221 11.69 -6.90 -18.35
C PHE A 221 10.30 -6.73 -18.97
N CYS A 222 9.57 -5.67 -18.61
CA CYS A 222 8.27 -5.38 -19.18
C CYS A 222 8.39 -5.03 -20.66
N GLU A 223 9.25 -4.09 -21.04
CA GLU A 223 9.45 -3.65 -22.44
C GLU A 223 9.93 -4.78 -23.35
N LYS A 224 10.69 -5.75 -22.82
CA LYS A 224 11.09 -6.96 -23.56
C LYS A 224 9.88 -7.77 -24.07
N TYR A 225 8.79 -7.84 -23.31
CA TYR A 225 7.63 -8.69 -23.62
C TYR A 225 6.35 -7.92 -23.95
N ASN A 226 6.25 -6.66 -23.52
CA ASN A 226 5.10 -5.76 -23.65
C ASN A 226 5.63 -4.36 -23.97
N PRO A 227 6.14 -4.11 -25.19
CA PRO A 227 6.73 -2.82 -25.53
C PRO A 227 5.69 -1.69 -25.50
N GLY A 228 6.07 -0.54 -24.94
CA GLY A 228 5.20 0.63 -24.78
C GLY A 228 4.27 0.55 -23.56
N MET A 229 4.69 -0.19 -22.53
CA MET A 229 3.89 -0.33 -21.31
C MET A 229 3.92 0.98 -20.51
N LYS A 230 2.82 1.30 -19.82
CA LYS A 230 2.75 2.46 -18.92
C LYS A 230 3.11 2.09 -17.49
N TYR A 231 3.87 2.93 -16.84
CA TYR A 231 4.37 2.66 -15.50
C TYR A 231 3.84 3.69 -14.51
N PHE A 232 3.36 3.25 -13.36
CA PHE A 232 2.72 4.13 -12.38
C PHE A 232 3.33 3.92 -11.00
N VAL A 233 3.88 4.99 -10.42
CA VAL A 233 4.46 4.99 -9.08
C VAL A 233 3.53 5.77 -8.15
N ILE A 234 3.09 5.15 -7.06
CA ILE A 234 2.34 5.88 -6.01
C ILE A 234 3.29 6.70 -5.14
N ASP A 235 3.07 8.01 -5.03
CA ASP A 235 3.92 8.88 -4.21
C ASP A 235 3.71 8.72 -2.70
N SER A 236 2.56 8.21 -2.27
CA SER A 236 2.16 8.08 -0.85
C SER A 236 2.12 9.40 -0.08
N TRP A 237 1.32 9.45 0.97
CA TRP A 237 1.01 10.68 1.71
C TRP A 237 1.88 10.95 2.94
N PRO A 238 1.85 12.18 3.48
CA PRO A 238 2.61 12.55 4.67
C PRO A 238 2.27 11.69 5.88
N THR A 239 3.31 11.25 6.59
CA THR A 239 3.19 10.41 7.79
C THR A 239 3.67 11.15 9.04
N LEU A 240 3.24 10.69 10.21
CA LEU A 240 3.73 11.21 11.49
C LEU A 240 5.26 11.10 11.62
N ASN A 241 5.86 10.05 11.07
CA ASN A 241 7.31 9.89 11.08
C ASN A 241 8.01 10.98 10.25
N GLN A 242 7.44 11.36 9.09
CA GLN A 242 7.97 12.48 8.31
C GLN A 242 7.83 13.80 9.06
N ALA A 243 6.68 14.06 9.70
CA ALA A 243 6.52 15.24 10.56
C ALA A 243 7.59 15.27 11.67
N GLN A 244 7.84 14.15 12.34
CA GLN A 244 8.88 14.06 13.35
C GLN A 244 10.28 14.33 12.81
N MET A 245 10.61 13.83 11.61
CA MET A 245 11.92 14.09 10.99
C MET A 245 12.09 15.55 10.58
N VAL A 246 11.09 16.11 9.89
CA VAL A 246 11.12 17.49 9.36
C VAL A 246 11.20 18.52 10.48
N PHE A 247 10.52 18.29 11.60
CA PHE A 247 10.45 19.21 12.74
C PHE A 247 11.28 18.78 13.96
N GLY A 248 12.11 17.73 13.84
CA GLY A 248 12.98 17.28 14.93
C GLY A 248 12.24 16.81 16.18
N LEU A 249 11.02 16.27 16.04
CA LEU A 249 10.20 15.85 17.17
C LEU A 249 10.63 14.49 17.72
N LYS A 250 10.63 14.37 19.05
CA LYS A 250 10.94 13.12 19.77
C LYS A 250 9.75 12.14 19.86
N GLY A 251 8.58 12.53 19.36
CA GLY A 251 7.35 11.75 19.38
C GLY A 251 6.25 12.47 18.62
N ASN A 252 5.02 12.00 18.73
CA ASN A 252 3.88 12.68 18.13
C ASN A 252 3.66 14.06 18.78
N PRO A 253 3.17 15.05 18.02
CA PRO A 253 2.66 16.28 18.62
C PRO A 253 1.56 15.99 19.65
N GLU A 254 1.45 16.86 20.66
CA GLU A 254 0.44 16.72 21.72
C GLU A 254 -1.01 16.90 21.22
N SER A 255 -1.18 17.59 20.09
CA SER A 255 -2.48 17.98 19.54
C SER A 255 -2.47 17.96 18.02
N GLU A 256 -3.62 17.66 17.42
CA GLU A 256 -3.84 17.75 15.97
C GLU A 256 -3.70 19.19 15.45
N SER A 257 -3.84 20.20 16.31
CA SER A 257 -3.63 21.61 15.96
C SER A 257 -2.20 21.94 15.50
N PHE A 258 -1.24 21.03 15.71
CA PHE A 258 0.09 21.13 15.13
C PHE A 258 0.06 21.07 13.60
N PHE A 259 -0.87 20.32 13.01
CA PHE A 259 -0.92 20.05 11.57
C PHE A 259 -1.66 21.15 10.81
N THR A 260 -1.09 22.36 10.81
CA THR A 260 -1.57 23.46 9.97
C THR A 260 -1.25 23.21 8.49
N ASP A 261 -1.84 24.02 7.62
CA ASP A 261 -1.59 23.94 6.18
C ASP A 261 -0.09 24.15 5.86
N GLU A 262 0.58 25.06 6.57
CA GLU A 262 2.02 25.32 6.43
C GLU A 262 2.88 24.13 6.89
N VAL A 263 2.43 23.40 7.92
CA VAL A 263 3.11 22.19 8.37
C VAL A 263 3.02 21.10 7.32
N PHE A 264 1.85 20.90 6.69
CA PHE A 264 1.72 19.98 5.57
C PHE A 264 2.56 20.41 4.37
N ASP A 265 2.58 21.70 4.04
CA ASP A 265 3.40 22.22 2.94
C ASP A 265 4.88 21.96 3.17
N ARG A 266 5.37 22.18 4.38
CA ARG A 266 6.77 21.92 4.71
C ARG A 266 7.14 20.44 4.66
N ILE A 267 6.23 19.54 5.06
CA ILE A 267 6.46 18.09 4.95
C ILE A 267 6.50 17.67 3.48
N ASN A 268 5.57 18.18 2.67
CA ASN A 268 5.50 17.89 1.24
C ASN A 268 6.73 18.41 0.49
N GLU A 269 7.19 19.63 0.75
CA GLU A 269 8.37 20.20 0.11
C GLU A 269 9.60 19.26 0.21
N VAL A 270 9.82 18.66 1.38
CA VAL A 270 10.92 17.71 1.61
C VAL A 270 10.67 16.38 0.89
N ALA A 271 9.45 15.85 0.96
CA ALA A 271 9.09 14.57 0.37
C ALA A 271 9.06 14.62 -1.17
N ASP A 272 8.54 15.70 -1.74
CA ASP A 272 8.37 15.91 -3.18
C ASP A 272 9.71 16.06 -3.87
N LYS A 273 10.68 16.76 -3.25
CA LYS A 273 12.01 16.93 -3.84
C LYS A 273 12.69 15.57 -4.07
N GLY A 274 12.81 14.75 -3.02
CA GLY A 274 13.47 13.44 -3.14
C GLY A 274 12.73 12.49 -4.09
N PHE A 275 11.40 12.54 -4.09
CA PHE A 275 10.60 11.70 -4.97
C PHE A 275 10.68 12.17 -6.45
N ALA A 276 10.68 13.47 -6.71
CA ALA A 276 10.82 14.01 -8.06
C ALA A 276 12.17 13.67 -8.69
N ASP A 277 13.25 13.68 -7.89
CA ASP A 277 14.58 13.27 -8.37
C ASP A 277 14.59 11.79 -8.77
N LEU A 278 14.02 10.91 -7.94
CA LEU A 278 13.84 9.49 -8.28
C LEU A 278 13.04 9.30 -9.58
N ILE A 279 11.90 9.98 -9.73
CA ILE A 279 11.04 9.85 -10.92
C ILE A 279 11.76 10.34 -12.18
N LYS A 280 12.53 11.44 -12.10
CA LYS A 280 13.32 11.93 -13.24
C LYS A 280 14.37 10.91 -13.67
N GLU A 281 15.10 10.34 -12.71
CA GLU A 281 16.13 9.33 -13.01
C GLU A 281 15.51 8.06 -13.62
N VAL A 282 14.37 7.59 -13.10
CA VAL A 282 13.66 6.43 -13.70
C VAL A 282 13.14 6.75 -15.11
N ARG A 283 12.74 8.01 -15.37
CA ARG A 283 12.29 8.45 -16.69
C ARG A 283 13.39 8.50 -17.75
N GLU A 284 14.66 8.43 -17.36
CA GLU A 284 15.76 8.26 -18.32
C GLU A 284 15.70 6.89 -19.03
N THR A 285 15.03 5.89 -18.42
CA THR A 285 14.79 4.58 -19.03
C THR A 285 13.47 4.52 -19.81
N SER A 286 12.42 5.19 -19.34
CA SER A 286 11.13 5.26 -20.05
C SER A 286 10.38 6.55 -19.74
N GLU A 287 9.97 7.29 -20.77
CA GLU A 287 9.14 8.49 -20.62
C GLU A 287 7.73 8.18 -20.10
N GLU A 288 7.27 6.93 -20.23
CA GLU A 288 5.93 6.45 -19.83
C GLU A 288 5.80 6.15 -18.33
N VAL A 289 6.59 6.82 -17.49
CA VAL A 289 6.56 6.69 -16.02
C VAL A 289 5.75 7.84 -15.41
N TYR A 290 4.61 7.52 -14.83
CA TYR A 290 3.63 8.45 -14.28
C TYR A 290 3.50 8.30 -12.76
N VAL A 291 2.98 9.34 -12.11
CA VAL A 291 2.77 9.37 -10.66
C VAL A 291 1.29 9.31 -10.32
N LEU A 292 0.91 8.37 -9.46
CA LEU A 292 -0.40 8.37 -8.79
C LEU A 292 -0.31 9.37 -7.63
N ALA A 293 -0.87 10.58 -7.82
CA ALA A 293 -0.75 11.75 -6.96
C ALA A 293 -1.52 11.66 -5.62
N THR A 294 -1.31 10.58 -4.89
CA THR A 294 -1.99 10.28 -3.63
C THR A 294 -1.55 11.19 -2.49
N ARG A 295 -0.30 11.68 -2.50
CA ARG A 295 0.19 12.67 -1.55
C ARG A 295 -0.59 13.96 -1.64
N ALA A 296 -0.66 14.53 -2.85
CA ALA A 296 -1.37 15.77 -3.11
C ALA A 296 -2.84 15.65 -2.70
N ALA A 297 -3.50 14.53 -3.07
CA ALA A 297 -4.88 14.27 -2.70
C ALA A 297 -5.10 14.19 -1.17
N MET A 298 -4.28 13.43 -0.45
CA MET A 298 -4.43 13.28 1.01
C MET A 298 -4.04 14.56 1.77
N THR A 299 -3.07 15.33 1.27
CA THR A 299 -2.75 16.66 1.83
C THR A 299 -3.92 17.62 1.62
N GLU A 300 -4.50 17.67 0.43
CA GLU A 300 -5.67 18.52 0.18
C GLU A 300 -6.83 18.12 1.10
N ALA A 301 -7.08 16.83 1.29
CA ALA A 301 -8.08 16.37 2.26
C ALA A 301 -7.76 16.84 3.70
N ALA A 302 -6.50 16.75 4.13
CA ALA A 302 -6.10 17.23 5.45
C ALA A 302 -6.28 18.75 5.62
N LYS A 303 -5.97 19.54 4.59
CA LYS A 303 -6.20 20.99 4.59
C LYS A 303 -7.70 21.33 4.57
N ARG A 304 -8.51 20.60 3.80
CA ARG A 304 -9.98 20.72 3.84
C ARG A 304 -10.56 20.40 5.22
N PHE A 305 -9.99 19.40 5.91
CA PHE A 305 -10.36 19.11 7.29
C PHE A 305 -10.11 20.32 8.21
N ASN A 306 -8.94 20.96 8.11
CA ASN A 306 -8.62 22.17 8.89
C ASN A 306 -9.62 23.32 8.65
N ARG A 307 -10.19 23.38 7.45
CA ARG A 307 -11.22 24.38 7.07
C ARG A 307 -12.66 23.95 7.40
N GLY A 308 -12.88 22.73 7.90
CA GLY A 308 -14.21 22.20 8.18
C GLY A 308 -14.99 21.73 6.95
N GLU A 309 -14.29 21.46 5.84
CA GLU A 309 -14.85 21.13 4.52
C GLU A 309 -14.95 19.61 4.27
N LEU A 310 -14.74 18.76 5.29
CA LEU A 310 -14.89 17.30 5.20
C LEU A 310 -16.07 16.79 6.05
N PRO A 311 -17.27 16.64 5.48
CA PRO A 311 -18.45 16.17 6.20
C PRO A 311 -18.23 14.81 6.88
N GLY A 312 -18.56 14.71 8.17
CA GLY A 312 -18.49 13.46 8.93
C GLY A 312 -17.09 13.02 9.38
N VAL A 313 -16.02 13.68 8.91
CA VAL A 313 -14.64 13.46 9.37
C VAL A 313 -14.43 14.20 10.69
N GLN A 314 -13.79 13.53 11.65
CA GLN A 314 -13.72 13.98 13.05
C GLN A 314 -12.31 14.31 13.53
N GLY A 315 -11.28 13.91 12.79
CA GLY A 315 -9.88 14.15 13.16
C GLY A 315 -8.92 13.91 12.00
N LEU A 316 -7.67 14.27 12.19
CA LEU A 316 -6.58 13.97 11.26
C LEU A 316 -5.98 12.61 11.58
N TYR A 317 -5.48 12.41 12.79
CA TYR A 317 -4.77 11.21 13.23
C TYR A 317 -5.47 10.60 14.44
N LYS A 318 -6.02 9.39 14.28
CA LYS A 318 -6.68 8.66 15.38
C LYS A 318 -5.77 8.49 16.60
N VAL A 319 -4.47 8.31 16.40
CA VAL A 319 -3.49 8.13 17.49
C VAL A 319 -3.20 9.41 18.29
N ILE A 320 -3.64 10.58 17.81
CA ILE A 320 -3.52 11.87 18.50
C ILE A 320 -4.90 12.30 19.01
N GLY A 321 -5.88 12.46 18.11
CA GLY A 321 -7.22 12.95 18.44
C GLY A 321 -8.18 11.90 19.02
N GLY A 322 -7.85 10.61 18.93
CA GLY A 322 -8.67 9.51 19.45
C GLY A 322 -9.99 9.27 18.72
N LYS A 323 -10.25 9.95 17.60
CA LYS A 323 -11.51 9.85 16.84
C LYS A 323 -11.45 8.68 15.86
N GLU A 324 -12.57 7.96 15.72
CA GLU A 324 -12.65 6.81 14.82
C GLU A 324 -12.67 7.24 13.34
N ASN A 325 -13.38 8.32 13.04
CA ASN A 325 -13.49 8.86 11.69
C ASN A 325 -12.36 9.87 11.42
N SER A 326 -11.11 9.46 11.64
CA SER A 326 -9.93 10.25 11.32
C SER A 326 -9.40 9.91 9.92
N ILE A 327 -8.68 10.83 9.27
CA ILE A 327 -8.03 10.61 7.97
C ILE A 327 -7.02 9.45 8.05
N TRP A 328 -6.22 9.41 9.10
CA TRP A 328 -5.21 8.38 9.35
C TRP A 328 -5.53 7.57 10.61
N ALA A 329 -5.49 6.24 10.46
CA ALA A 329 -5.91 5.28 11.46
C ALA A 329 -4.85 4.97 12.53
N ASP A 330 -3.57 5.12 12.21
CA ASP A 330 -2.49 4.64 13.07
C ASP A 330 -1.19 5.45 12.97
N GLN A 331 -0.19 5.05 13.76
CA GLN A 331 1.13 5.68 13.85
C GLN A 331 1.89 5.69 12.52
N ARG A 332 1.65 4.69 11.67
CA ARG A 332 2.35 4.55 10.39
C ARG A 332 1.76 5.48 9.35
N GLY A 333 0.48 5.80 9.47
CA GLY A 333 -0.27 6.60 8.51
C GLY A 333 -1.17 5.77 7.61
N HIS A 334 -1.60 4.57 8.00
CA HIS A 334 -2.62 3.86 7.22
C HIS A 334 -3.91 4.69 7.17
N LEU A 335 -4.61 4.63 6.03
CA LEU A 335 -5.86 5.35 5.84
C LEU A 335 -6.93 4.90 6.84
N GLY A 336 -7.63 5.89 7.39
CA GLY A 336 -8.82 5.71 8.20
C GLY A 336 -10.00 5.18 7.38
N PRO A 337 -11.11 4.85 8.05
CA PRO A 337 -12.31 4.36 7.37
C PRO A 337 -12.72 5.30 6.21
N GLY A 338 -13.05 4.74 5.06
CA GLY A 338 -13.54 5.51 3.89
C GLY A 338 -12.50 6.18 3.01
N PHE A 339 -11.33 6.57 3.55
CA PHE A 339 -10.31 7.27 2.76
C PHE A 339 -9.68 6.42 1.65
N ALA A 340 -9.82 5.09 1.72
CA ALA A 340 -9.49 4.20 0.59
C ALA A 340 -10.23 4.54 -0.71
N ARG A 341 -11.39 5.21 -0.63
CA ARG A 341 -12.14 5.70 -1.80
C ARG A 341 -11.38 6.81 -2.51
N LEU A 342 -10.88 7.79 -1.76
CA LEU A 342 -10.09 8.90 -2.29
C LEU A 342 -8.84 8.39 -3.03
N GLU A 343 -8.12 7.42 -2.45
CA GLU A 343 -6.99 6.79 -3.14
C GLU A 343 -7.44 6.07 -4.42
N GLY A 344 -8.54 5.32 -4.39
CA GLY A 344 -9.07 4.66 -5.59
C GLY A 344 -9.48 5.64 -6.69
N TYR A 345 -9.99 6.82 -6.32
CA TYR A 345 -10.31 7.89 -7.26
C TYR A 345 -9.07 8.49 -7.90
N VAL A 346 -7.97 8.66 -7.14
CA VAL A 346 -6.67 9.07 -7.71
C VAL A 346 -6.17 8.02 -8.71
N PHE A 347 -6.30 6.73 -8.38
CA PHE A 347 -5.95 5.65 -9.30
C PHE A 347 -6.76 5.73 -10.60
N TYR A 348 -8.09 5.79 -10.49
CA TYR A 348 -8.96 5.90 -11.65
C TYR A 348 -8.65 7.13 -12.51
N ALA A 349 -8.52 8.31 -11.88
CA ALA A 349 -8.27 9.56 -12.57
C ALA A 349 -6.93 9.56 -13.32
N THR A 350 -5.87 9.01 -12.70
CA THR A 350 -4.54 8.94 -13.33
C THR A 350 -4.51 7.91 -14.45
N LEU A 351 -5.03 6.71 -14.22
CA LEU A 351 -4.97 5.60 -15.19
C LEU A 351 -5.81 5.88 -16.44
N TYR A 352 -6.93 6.58 -16.27
CA TYR A 352 -7.93 6.75 -17.33
C TYR A 352 -8.11 8.19 -17.79
N GLY A 353 -7.38 9.15 -17.21
CA GLY A 353 -7.45 10.56 -17.58
C GLY A 353 -8.87 11.14 -17.49
N LYS A 354 -9.70 10.68 -16.53
CA LYS A 354 -11.10 11.10 -16.40
C LYS A 354 -11.43 11.45 -14.96
N SER A 355 -12.13 12.56 -14.77
CA SER A 355 -12.62 12.96 -13.46
C SER A 355 -13.59 11.89 -12.92
N PRO A 356 -13.38 11.43 -11.68
CA PRO A 356 -14.35 10.58 -10.99
C PRO A 356 -15.72 11.25 -10.80
N GLU A 357 -15.81 12.58 -10.89
CA GLU A 357 -17.07 13.34 -10.82
C GLU A 357 -18.02 13.00 -11.99
N LEU A 358 -17.48 12.54 -13.12
CA LEU A 358 -18.25 12.14 -14.29
C LEU A 358 -18.95 10.78 -14.14
N ILE A 359 -18.63 10.02 -13.08
CA ILE A 359 -19.27 8.71 -12.84
C ILE A 359 -20.66 8.94 -12.22
N SER A 360 -21.70 8.85 -13.05
CA SER A 360 -23.10 9.01 -12.64
C SER A 360 -23.68 7.78 -11.93
N THR A 361 -23.10 6.59 -12.15
CA THR A 361 -23.58 5.34 -11.54
C THR A 361 -23.16 5.28 -10.06
N PRO A 362 -24.06 4.92 -9.13
CA PRO A 362 -23.71 4.74 -7.73
C PRO A 362 -22.64 3.67 -7.53
N ILE A 363 -21.58 3.99 -6.78
CA ILE A 363 -20.44 3.10 -6.55
C ILE A 363 -20.72 2.20 -5.34
N LYS A 364 -20.73 0.89 -5.57
CA LYS A 364 -21.02 -0.11 -4.53
C LYS A 364 -19.74 -0.60 -3.85
N PHE A 365 -19.33 0.06 -2.77
CA PHE A 365 -18.20 -0.38 -1.94
C PHE A 365 -18.60 -1.49 -0.95
N LYS A 366 -17.70 -2.45 -0.68
CA LYS A 366 -17.98 -3.65 0.14
C LYS A 366 -18.26 -3.38 1.64
N LYS A 367 -17.96 -2.18 2.16
CA LYS A 367 -18.15 -1.79 3.57
C LYS A 367 -18.62 -0.34 3.68
N PRO A 368 -19.90 -0.04 3.41
CA PRO A 368 -20.43 1.30 3.64
C PRO A 368 -20.45 1.58 5.15
N SER A 369 -19.71 2.62 5.57
CA SER A 369 -19.80 3.18 6.93
C SER A 369 -20.88 4.26 6.97
N SER A 370 -21.56 4.42 8.10
CA SER A 370 -22.65 5.39 8.26
C SER A 370 -22.25 6.86 8.08
N PHE A 371 -20.96 7.21 8.16
CA PHE A 371 -20.49 8.58 7.91
C PHE A 371 -20.08 8.84 6.46
N GLN A 372 -20.01 7.80 5.61
CA GLN A 372 -19.63 7.94 4.20
C GLN A 372 -20.85 8.40 3.40
N SER A 373 -21.15 9.70 3.50
CA SER A 373 -22.24 10.37 2.77
C SER A 373 -21.90 10.59 1.30
N ASP A 374 -22.92 10.83 0.48
CA ASP A 374 -22.76 11.23 -0.92
C ASP A 374 -22.01 12.57 -1.04
N GLU A 375 -22.19 13.47 -0.06
CA GLU A 375 -21.48 14.75 0.03
C GLU A 375 -19.96 14.55 0.21
N LEU A 376 -19.55 13.68 1.16
CA LEU A 376 -18.14 13.36 1.36
C LEU A 376 -17.55 12.64 0.14
N ASP A 377 -18.34 11.78 -0.52
CA ASP A 377 -17.93 11.12 -1.77
C ASP A 377 -17.66 12.14 -2.89
N GLY A 378 -18.56 13.12 -3.06
CA GLY A 378 -18.37 14.23 -4.02
C GLY A 378 -17.08 15.01 -3.77
N VAL A 379 -16.82 15.36 -2.51
CA VAL A 379 -15.56 16.03 -2.12
C VAL A 379 -14.33 15.17 -2.45
N PHE A 380 -14.38 13.86 -2.21
CA PHE A 380 -13.24 12.99 -2.57
C PHE A 380 -12.99 12.90 -4.08
N ARG A 381 -14.03 12.95 -4.91
CA ARG A 381 -13.88 12.94 -6.38
C ARG A 381 -13.23 14.22 -6.88
N GLU A 382 -13.68 15.36 -6.36
CA GLU A 382 -13.10 16.68 -6.66
C GLU A 382 -11.63 16.75 -6.25
N ILE A 383 -11.29 16.34 -5.01
CA ILE A 383 -9.91 16.30 -4.52
C ILE A 383 -9.03 15.43 -5.43
N ALA A 384 -9.51 14.24 -5.80
CA ALA A 384 -8.76 13.33 -6.65
C ALA A 384 -8.49 13.94 -8.05
N TRP A 385 -9.50 14.56 -8.67
CA TRP A 385 -9.32 15.18 -9.97
C TRP A 385 -8.34 16.34 -9.91
N LYS A 386 -8.52 17.26 -8.94
CA LYS A 386 -7.59 18.37 -8.71
C LYS A 386 -6.16 17.88 -8.54
N ALA A 387 -5.95 16.91 -7.64
CA ALA A 387 -4.64 16.37 -7.35
C ALA A 387 -3.98 15.75 -8.59
N VAL A 388 -4.73 15.07 -9.45
CA VAL A 388 -4.20 14.43 -10.65
C VAL A 388 -3.93 15.44 -11.77
N ALA A 389 -4.88 16.32 -12.08
CA ALA A 389 -4.78 17.28 -13.19
C ALA A 389 -3.73 18.37 -12.94
N GLU A 390 -3.41 18.68 -11.68
CA GLU A 390 -2.40 19.68 -11.32
C GLU A 390 -0.99 19.08 -11.07
N HIS A 391 -0.85 17.75 -11.01
CA HIS A 391 0.42 17.12 -10.66
C HIS A 391 1.36 17.00 -11.88
N PRO A 392 2.61 17.50 -11.80
CA PRO A 392 3.51 17.61 -12.95
C PRO A 392 3.92 16.27 -13.57
N PHE A 393 3.82 15.18 -12.82
CA PHE A 393 4.20 13.84 -13.27
C PHE A 393 3.01 12.87 -13.44
N SER A 394 1.75 13.33 -13.32
CA SER A 394 0.58 12.43 -13.49
C SER A 394 0.36 12.03 -14.95
N GLY A 395 0.79 12.87 -15.90
CA GLY A 395 0.48 12.71 -17.33
C GLY A 395 -0.92 13.19 -17.72
N VAL A 396 -1.69 13.75 -16.78
CA VAL A 396 -3.06 14.24 -17.00
C VAL A 396 -3.08 15.76 -16.84
N THR A 397 -3.60 16.46 -17.85
CA THR A 397 -3.90 17.90 -17.80
C THR A 397 -5.33 18.11 -18.25
N ASP A 398 -6.01 19.13 -17.73
CA ASP A 398 -7.40 19.47 -18.08
C ASP A 398 -7.50 20.99 -18.26
N LYS A 399 -7.10 21.49 -19.43
CA LYS A 399 -7.03 22.94 -19.66
C LYS A 399 -8.41 23.56 -19.88
N ASN A 400 -9.37 22.79 -20.37
CA ASN A 400 -10.71 23.26 -20.68
C ASN A 400 -11.69 23.10 -19.50
N GLY A 401 -11.29 22.36 -18.45
CA GLY A 401 -12.06 22.16 -17.22
C GLY A 401 -13.24 21.21 -17.40
N ASN A 402 -13.21 20.32 -18.39
CA ASN A 402 -14.33 19.43 -18.69
C ASN A 402 -14.27 18.09 -17.94
N GLY A 403 -13.22 17.86 -17.14
CA GLY A 403 -13.02 16.61 -16.42
C GLY A 403 -12.48 15.46 -17.27
N ILE A 404 -11.96 15.75 -18.48
CA ILE A 404 -11.32 14.80 -19.38
C ILE A 404 -9.89 15.28 -19.64
N GLY A 405 -8.93 14.37 -19.56
CA GLY A 405 -7.54 14.68 -19.81
C GLY A 405 -7.32 15.09 -21.26
N ASP A 406 -6.60 16.20 -21.48
CA ASP A 406 -6.32 16.75 -22.82
C ASP A 406 -5.67 15.73 -23.78
N HIS A 407 -4.99 14.71 -23.24
CA HIS A 407 -4.34 13.64 -24.02
C HIS A 407 -5.32 12.58 -24.57
N LEU A 408 -6.61 12.69 -24.23
CA LEU A 408 -7.68 11.81 -24.73
C LEU A 408 -8.51 12.47 -25.84
N GLU A 409 -8.28 13.74 -26.14
CA GLU A 409 -9.02 14.55 -27.12
C GLU A 409 -8.31 14.72 -28.47
#